data_AF-A0A101GPA2-F1
#
_entry.id   AF-A0A101GPA2-F1
#
_cell.length_a   1.000
_cell.length_b   1.000
_cell.length_c   1.000
_cell.angle_alpha   90.00
_cell.angle_beta   90.00
_cell.angle_gamma   90.00
#
_symmetry.space_group_name_H-M   'P 1'
#
loop_
_entity.id
_entity.type
_entity.pdbx_description
1 polymer ?
#
loop_
_entity_poly.entity_id
_entity_poly.type
_entity_poly.pdbx_seq_one_letter_code
_entity_poly.pdbx_strand_id
1 'polypeptide(L)'
;FTPSLQLEGKRIHEAQLARAYNPGRGPAGSIRGVFPIIIPLVSNPLGKATVLGLTIDLRGYRSGRRTPMRDLVPGRADVAGICCMGLVVAGYLAVLVV
;
A
#
# COMPACT_ATOMS: atom_id res chain seq x y z
N PHE A 1 -2.13 -3.79 4.99
CA PHE A 1 -2.16 -2.63 5.90
C PHE A 1 -2.65 -1.35 5.24
N THR A 2 -2.29 -1.04 3.98
CA THR A 2 -2.64 0.25 3.36
C THR A 2 -4.14 0.62 3.43
N PRO A 3 -5.10 -0.26 3.07
CA PRO A 3 -6.52 0.10 3.17
C PRO A 3 -7.00 0.28 4.62
N SER A 4 -6.51 -0.57 5.54
CA SER A 4 -6.86 -0.48 6.96
C SER A 4 -6.31 0.81 7.60
N LEU A 5 -5.12 1.25 7.21
CA LEU A 5 -4.50 2.49 7.68
C LEU A 5 -5.22 3.72 7.14
N GLN A 6 -5.66 3.70 5.88
CA GLN A 6 -6.47 4.79 5.32
C GLN A 6 -7.77 4.96 6.10
N LEU A 7 -8.45 3.86 6.44
CA LEU A 7 -9.67 3.89 7.25
C LEU A 7 -9.40 4.33 8.70
N GLU A 8 -8.25 3.95 9.26
CA GLU A 8 -7.83 4.38 10.59
C GLU A 8 -7.49 5.87 10.63
N GLY A 9 -6.80 6.39 9.62
CA GLY A 9 -6.53 7.82 9.46
C GLY A 9 -7.81 8.66 9.37
N LYS A 10 -8.81 8.19 8.62
CA LYS A 10 -10.15 8.84 8.59
C LYS A 10 -10.81 8.86 9.96
N ARG A 11 -10.82 7.73 10.66
CA ARG A 11 -11.42 7.63 12.01
C ARG A 11 -10.70 8.51 13.04
N ILE A 12 -9.37 8.55 13.00
CA ILE A 12 -8.57 9.44 13.87
C ILE A 12 -8.90 10.90 13.55
N HIS A 13 -8.98 11.26 12.26
CA HIS A 13 -9.32 12.61 11.85
C HIS A 13 -10.71 13.04 12.35
N GLU A 14 -11.73 12.20 12.13
CA GLU A 14 -13.09 12.42 12.63
C GLU A 14 -13.13 12.53 14.15
N ALA A 15 -12.34 11.72 14.87
CA ALA A 15 -12.25 11.79 16.32
C ALA A 15 -11.61 13.11 16.81
N GLN A 16 -10.62 13.67 16.09
CA GLN A 16 -10.05 14.97 16.43
C GLN A 16 -11.04 16.11 16.15
N LEU A 17 -11.79 16.03 15.05
CA LEU A 17 -12.85 16.99 14.74
C LEU A 17 -13.97 16.96 15.80
N ALA A 18 -14.38 15.77 16.26
CA ALA A 18 -15.36 15.61 17.33
C ALA A 18 -14.87 16.20 18.68
N ARG A 19 -13.56 16.31 18.88
CA ARG A 19 -12.93 16.97 20.04
C ARG A 19 -12.76 18.49 19.84
N ALA A 20 -13.38 19.05 18.80
CA ALA A 20 -13.26 20.45 18.42
C ALA A 20 -11.81 20.91 18.18
N TYR A 21 -10.91 19.99 17.78
CA TYR A 21 -9.53 20.34 17.51
C TYR A 21 -9.43 21.19 16.23
N ASN A 22 -9.05 22.46 16.38
CA ASN A 22 -8.89 23.41 15.28
C ASN A 22 -7.54 24.13 15.40
N PRO A 23 -6.50 23.71 14.66
CA PRO A 23 -5.13 24.20 14.81
C PRO A 23 -4.87 25.60 14.21
N GLY A 24 -5.91 26.32 13.80
CA GLY A 24 -5.81 27.65 13.19
C GLY A 24 -5.43 27.62 11.71
N ARG A 25 -5.45 28.79 11.06
CA ARG A 25 -5.12 28.93 9.63
C ARG A 25 -3.63 29.25 9.40
N GLY A 26 -3.12 28.90 8.22
CA GLY A 26 -1.75 29.16 7.79
C GLY A 26 -0.82 27.94 7.87
N PRO A 27 0.45 28.07 7.44
CA PRO A 27 1.40 26.95 7.33
C PRO A 27 1.72 26.32 8.69
N ALA A 28 1.91 27.13 9.74
CA ALA A 28 2.16 26.64 11.10
C ALA A 28 0.95 25.90 11.69
N GLY A 29 -0.28 26.37 11.41
CA GLY A 29 -1.52 25.70 11.81
C GLY A 29 -1.72 24.38 11.09
N SER A 30 -1.37 24.30 9.80
CA SER A 30 -1.44 23.04 9.04
C SER A 30 -0.49 21.98 9.61
N ILE A 31 0.76 22.34 9.92
CA ILE A 31 1.74 21.42 10.52
C ILE A 31 1.25 20.93 11.89
N ARG A 32 0.85 21.86 12.78
CA ARG A 32 0.30 21.49 14.10
C ARG A 32 -0.95 20.63 13.97
N GLY A 33 -1.75 20.87 12.92
CA GLY A 33 -2.95 20.11 12.61
C GLY A 33 -2.74 18.65 12.29
N VAL A 34 -1.59 18.32 11.70
CA VAL A 34 -1.26 16.98 11.24
C VAL A 34 -0.69 16.11 12.37
N PHE A 35 0.03 16.71 13.33
CA PHE A 35 0.62 16.00 14.47
C PHE A 35 -0.32 15.05 15.22
N PRO A 36 -1.53 15.47 15.67
CA PRO A 36 -2.43 14.59 16.43
C PRO A 36 -3.03 13.46 15.59
N ILE A 37 -2.85 13.49 14.27
CA ILE A 37 -3.27 12.42 13.36
C ILE A 37 -2.10 11.46 13.11
N ILE A 38 -0.91 11.98 12.81
CA ILE A 38 0.26 11.15 12.48
C ILE A 38 0.71 10.31 13.66
N ILE A 39 0.79 10.87 14.87
CA ILE A 39 1.27 10.15 16.06
C ILE A 39 0.49 8.82 16.27
N PRO A 40 -0.84 8.83 16.41
CA PRO A 40 -1.60 7.59 16.56
C PRO A 40 -1.58 6.72 15.29
N LEU A 41 -1.52 7.32 14.10
CA LEU A 41 -1.44 6.58 12.84
C LEU A 41 -0.11 5.82 12.68
N VAL A 42 0.95 6.22 13.39
CA VAL A 42 2.23 5.49 13.43
C VAL A 42 2.29 4.52 14.62
N SER A 43 1.82 4.92 15.80
CA SER A 43 1.90 4.06 16.99
C SER A 43 0.97 2.84 16.91
N ASN A 44 -0.27 3.00 16.43
CA ASN A 44 -1.23 1.90 16.37
C ASN A 44 -0.78 0.76 15.42
N PRO A 45 -0.25 1.05 14.21
CA PRO A 45 0.23 -0.01 13.32
C PRO A 45 1.51 -0.69 13.80
N LEU A 46 2.37 0.01 14.56
CA LEU A 46 3.52 -0.63 15.20
C LEU A 46 3.06 -1.73 16.17
N GLY A 47 2.05 -1.44 17.01
CA GLY A 47 1.44 -2.46 17.86
C GLY A 47 0.82 -3.62 17.06
N LYS A 48 0.08 -3.32 15.97
CA LYS A 48 -0.46 -4.34 15.07
C LYS A 48 0.64 -5.18 14.41
N ALA A 49 1.77 -4.57 14.06
CA ALA A 49 2.91 -5.25 13.44
C ALA A 49 3.57 -6.22 14.43
N THR A 50 3.72 -5.84 15.70
CA THR A 50 4.23 -6.75 16.75
C THR A 50 3.32 -7.97 16.92
N VAL A 51 2.00 -7.75 17.05
CA VAL A 51 1.04 -8.85 17.20
C VAL A 51 1.03 -9.74 15.95
N LEU A 52 1.04 -9.14 14.75
CA LEU A 52 1.08 -9.89 13.51
C LEU A 52 2.39 -10.69 13.37
N GLY A 53 3.54 -10.09 13.73
CA GLY A 53 4.84 -10.75 13.71
C GLY A 53 4.88 -11.97 14.62
N LEU A 54 4.42 -11.82 15.88
CA LEU A 54 4.32 -12.94 16.81
C LEU A 54 3.34 -14.01 16.30
N THR A 55 2.22 -13.61 15.70
CA THR A 55 1.26 -14.55 15.10
C THR A 55 1.86 -15.31 13.92
N ILE A 56 2.65 -14.65 13.10
CA ILE A 56 3.42 -15.25 12.00
C ILE A 56 4.39 -16.29 12.57
N ASP A 57 5.17 -15.92 13.60
CA ASP A 57 6.12 -16.83 14.24
C ASP A 57 5.44 -18.05 14.88
N LEU A 58 4.30 -17.85 15.56
CA LEU A 58 3.48 -18.91 16.14
C LEU A 58 2.91 -19.86 15.10
N ARG A 59 2.60 -19.35 13.90
CA ARG A 59 2.17 -20.18 12.76
C ARG A 59 3.33 -20.95 12.11
N GLY A 60 4.54 -20.88 12.67
CA GLY A 60 5.71 -21.58 12.16
C GLY A 60 6.26 -20.98 10.87
N TYR A 61 5.99 -19.69 10.61
CA TYR A 61 6.48 -18.99 9.42
C TYR A 61 7.99 -18.65 9.55
N ARG A 62 8.85 -19.68 9.70
CA ARG A 62 10.31 -19.53 9.90
C ARG A 62 11.16 -19.89 8.67
N SER A 63 10.65 -20.74 7.76
CA SER A 63 11.39 -21.20 6.58
C SER A 63 11.07 -20.38 5.33
N GLY A 64 12.05 -20.30 4.42
CA GLY A 64 11.96 -19.50 3.19
C GLY A 64 11.22 -20.18 2.03
N ARG A 65 11.29 -21.52 1.89
CA ARG A 65 10.59 -22.23 0.82
C ARG A 65 9.26 -22.77 1.30
N ARG A 66 8.17 -22.36 0.63
CA ARG A 66 6.79 -22.73 0.97
C ARG A 66 6.00 -23.05 -0.28
N THR A 67 4.95 -23.84 -0.09
CA THR A 67 3.93 -24.04 -1.12
C THR A 67 3.12 -22.76 -1.26
N PRO A 68 3.12 -22.10 -2.44
CA PRO A 68 2.28 -20.94 -2.66
C PRO A 68 0.82 -21.37 -2.64
N MET A 69 -0.04 -20.58 -1.99
CA MET A 69 -1.50 -20.82 -2.00
C MET A 69 -2.18 -20.18 -3.22
N ARG A 70 -1.48 -19.27 -3.89
CA ARG A 70 -1.98 -18.58 -5.08
C ARG A 70 -1.02 -18.83 -6.23
N ASP A 71 -1.50 -19.55 -7.22
CA ASP A 71 -0.80 -19.73 -8.48
C ASP A 71 -1.11 -18.57 -9.42
N LEU A 72 -0.07 -17.91 -9.92
CA LEU A 72 -0.19 -16.91 -10.98
C LEU A 72 0.18 -17.61 -12.29
N VAL A 73 -0.83 -17.94 -13.09
CA VAL A 73 -0.67 -18.53 -14.42
C VAL A 73 -0.96 -17.45 -15.46
N PRO A 74 -0.13 -17.30 -16.51
CA PRO A 74 -0.39 -16.33 -17.57
C PRO A 74 -1.75 -16.61 -18.21
N GLY A 75 -2.59 -15.58 -18.23
CA GLY A 75 -3.89 -15.62 -18.87
C GLY A 75 -3.78 -15.39 -20.38
N ARG A 76 -4.88 -15.64 -21.09
CA ARG A 76 -4.98 -15.33 -22.54
C ARG A 76 -4.73 -13.84 -22.83
N ALA A 77 -5.12 -12.97 -21.91
CA ALA A 77 -4.87 -11.52 -22.01
C ALA A 77 -3.37 -11.19 -21.94
N ASP A 78 -2.61 -11.90 -21.11
CA ASP A 78 -1.16 -11.69 -20.99
C ASP A 78 -0.45 -12.10 -22.28
N VAL A 79 -0.85 -13.22 -22.87
CA VAL A 79 -0.31 -13.69 -24.17
C VAL A 79 -0.64 -12.69 -25.28
N ALA A 80 -1.88 -12.22 -25.35
CA ALA A 80 -2.28 -11.20 -26.32
C ALA A 80 -1.49 -9.90 -26.14
N GLY A 81 -1.27 -9.48 -24.90
CA GLY A 81 -0.44 -8.32 -24.56
C GLY A 81 1.01 -8.49 -25.03
N ILE A 82 1.61 -9.65 -24.80
CA ILE A 82 2.97 -9.97 -25.26
C ILE A 82 3.06 -9.94 -26.78
N CYS A 83 2.10 -10.54 -27.49
CA CYS A 83 2.05 -10.50 -28.95
C CYS A 83 1.92 -9.07 -29.49
N CYS A 84 1.03 -8.26 -28.90
CA CYS A 84 0.85 -6.86 -29.28
C CYS A 84 2.15 -6.05 -29.07
N MET A 85 2.80 -6.22 -27.93
CA MET A 85 4.09 -5.60 -27.63
C MET A 85 5.15 -6.00 -28.67
N GLY A 86 5.19 -7.29 -29.04
CA GLY A 86 6.11 -7.80 -30.07
C GLY A 86 5.89 -7.16 -31.44
N LEU A 87 4.63 -6.97 -31.86
CA LEU A 87 4.29 -6.30 -33.12
C LEU A 87 4.70 -4.82 -33.11
N VAL A 88 4.50 -4.12 -31.99
CA VAL A 88 4.92 -2.71 -31.85
C VAL A 88 6.44 -2.58 -31.97
N VAL A 89 7.19 -3.47 -31.30
CA VAL A 89 8.65 -3.48 -31.38
C VAL A 89 9.12 -3.81 -32.80
N ALA A 90 8.53 -4.81 -33.44
CA ALA A 90 8.86 -5.17 -34.82
C ALA A 90 8.58 -4.02 -35.79
N GLY A 91 7.44 -3.33 -35.62
CA GLY A 91 7.09 -2.14 -36.40
C GLY A 91 8.09 -1.00 -36.20
N TYR A 92 8.50 -0.73 -34.96
CA TYR A 92 9.50 0.29 -34.65
C TYR A 92 10.87 -0.03 -35.30
N LEU A 93 11.32 -1.28 -35.21
CA LEU A 93 12.57 -1.70 -35.82
C LEU A 93 12.51 -1.63 -37.35
N ALA A 94 11.38 -1.98 -37.96
CA ALA A 94 11.20 -1.87 -39.41
C ALA A 94 11.30 -0.42 -39.89
N VAL A 95 10.76 0.54 -39.13
CA VAL A 95 10.87 1.98 -39.44
C VAL A 95 12.30 2.50 -39.30
N LEU A 96 13.12 1.92 -38.42
CA LEU A 96 14.53 2.33 -38.27
C LEU A 96 15.45 1.77 -39.36
N VAL A 97 15.06 0.67 -40.00
CA VAL A 97 15.85 0.00 -41.05
C VAL A 97 15.53 0.54 -42.45
N VAL A 98 14.36 1.16 -42.63
CA VAL A 98 13.91 1.85 -43.85
C VAL A 98 14.33 3.32 -43.81
#